data_AF-A0A061AAD7-F1
#
_entry.id   AF-A0A061AAD7-F1
#
_cell.length_a   1.000
_cell.length_b   1.000
_cell.length_c   1.000
_cell.angle_alpha   90.00
_cell.angle_beta   90.00
_cell.angle_gamma   90.00
#
_symmetry.space_group_name_H-M   'P 1'
#
loop_
_entity.id
_entity.type
_entity.pdbx_description
1 polymer ?
#
loop_
_entity_poly.entity_id
_entity_poly.type
_entity_poly.pdbx_seq_one_letter_code
_entity_poly.pdbx_strand_id
1 'polypeptide(L)'
;MSGFPLDGVDRLFLGADEIHAIWRSVEGPLIVGEFCLVHLHKSFTGDEFPPDDPTLPASDYSKLGALKVIDSEPHSGSGSVTGMYMTESAQHEIWFYDAGLHRLERLDLDYLAYLDAVLVTKGTCGWQYLFADVDLNTTELHTTAADLNVMLEKFPEQFPEYDYEPLRQRLEARL
;
A
#
# COMPACT_ATOMS: atom_id res chain seq x y z
N MET A 1 12.02 26.35 14.15
CA MET A 1 10.79 25.61 13.83
C MET A 1 10.33 26.06 12.46
N SER A 2 10.82 25.43 11.40
CA SER A 2 10.34 25.65 10.04
C SER A 2 8.98 24.97 9.89
N GLY A 3 7.94 25.76 9.59
CA GLY A 3 6.59 25.25 9.39
C GLY A 3 6.53 24.31 8.19
N PHE A 4 5.76 23.23 8.35
CA PHE A 4 5.34 22.38 7.24
C PHE A 4 4.63 23.23 6.19
N PRO A 5 4.93 23.09 4.89
CA PRO A 5 4.12 23.71 3.84
C PRO A 5 2.70 23.12 3.92
N LEU A 6 1.68 23.98 3.99
CA LEU A 6 0.28 23.59 4.21
C LEU A 6 -0.49 23.32 2.90
N ASP A 7 0.19 23.28 1.74
CA ASP A 7 -0.48 22.96 0.48
C ASP A 7 -0.87 21.47 0.47
N GLY A 8 -2.17 21.18 0.35
CA GLY A 8 -2.73 19.82 0.31
C GLY A 8 -3.19 19.26 1.66
N VAL A 9 -3.15 20.04 2.75
CA VAL A 9 -3.58 19.59 4.10
C VAL A 9 -5.04 19.14 4.14
N ASP A 10 -5.91 19.75 3.34
CA ASP A 10 -7.32 19.30 3.21
C ASP A 10 -7.43 17.88 2.61
N ARG A 11 -6.46 17.43 1.80
CA ARG A 11 -6.39 16.05 1.29
C ARG A 11 -5.78 15.07 2.29
N LEU A 12 -5.02 15.58 3.26
CA LEU A 12 -4.36 14.79 4.32
C LEU A 12 -5.26 14.51 5.52
N PHE A 13 -6.36 15.26 5.66
CA PHE A 13 -7.23 15.15 6.82
C PHE A 13 -8.36 14.14 6.59
N LEU A 14 -8.18 12.92 7.09
CA LEU A 14 -9.29 11.97 7.22
C LEU A 14 -10.17 12.46 8.38
N GLY A 15 -11.43 12.82 8.11
CA GLY A 15 -12.36 13.25 9.16
C GLY A 15 -12.73 12.16 10.16
N ALA A 16 -12.43 10.90 9.83
CA ALA A 16 -12.62 9.72 10.67
C ALA A 16 -11.26 9.16 11.10
N ASP A 17 -11.22 8.47 12.24
CA ASP A 17 -10.02 7.77 12.72
C ASP A 17 -9.55 6.69 11.74
N GLU A 18 -10.48 6.10 10.99
CA GLU A 18 -10.23 5.07 9.98
C GLU A 18 -11.21 5.20 8.80
N ILE A 19 -10.74 4.87 7.59
CA ILE A 19 -11.56 4.61 6.41
C ILE A 19 -11.26 3.20 5.92
N HIS A 20 -12.26 2.33 5.99
CA HIS A 20 -12.12 0.93 5.63
C HIS A 20 -13.09 0.56 4.52
N ALA A 21 -12.58 -0.12 3.49
CA ALA A 21 -13.37 -0.73 2.45
C ALA A 21 -12.84 -2.13 2.12
N ILE A 22 -13.78 -3.06 1.94
CA ILE A 22 -13.54 -4.39 1.41
C ILE A 22 -14.54 -4.65 0.30
N TRP A 23 -14.07 -5.14 -0.83
CA TRP A 23 -14.92 -5.41 -1.99
C TRP A 23 -14.37 -6.55 -2.84
N ARG A 24 -15.25 -7.10 -3.67
CA ARG A 24 -14.89 -8.07 -4.70
C ARG A 24 -15.73 -7.85 -5.95
N SER A 25 -15.19 -8.19 -7.11
CA SER A 25 -15.97 -8.22 -8.34
C SER A 25 -17.15 -9.18 -8.22
N VAL A 26 -18.27 -8.81 -8.85
CA VAL A 26 -19.50 -9.63 -8.90
C VAL A 26 -19.64 -10.37 -10.23
N GLU A 27 -19.01 -9.87 -11.28
CA GLU A 27 -19.01 -10.43 -12.63
C GLU A 27 -17.60 -10.36 -13.22
N GLY A 28 -17.27 -11.31 -14.12
CA GLY A 28 -15.95 -11.40 -14.74
C GLY A 28 -14.92 -12.13 -13.87
N PRO A 29 -13.61 -11.92 -14.11
CA PRO A 29 -12.57 -12.49 -13.26
C PRO A 29 -12.70 -11.97 -11.83
N LEU A 30 -12.30 -12.81 -10.86
CA LEU A 30 -12.29 -12.41 -9.46
C LEU A 30 -11.20 -11.34 -9.26
N ILE A 31 -11.63 -10.16 -8.81
CA ILE A 31 -10.75 -9.09 -8.34
C ILE A 31 -11.23 -8.78 -6.93
N VAL A 32 -10.31 -8.74 -5.99
CA VAL A 32 -10.59 -8.39 -4.59
C VAL A 32 -9.79 -7.15 -4.26
N GLY A 33 -10.36 -6.27 -3.46
CA GLY A 33 -9.63 -5.16 -2.88
C GLY A 33 -10.02 -4.94 -1.43
N GLU A 34 -9.03 -4.52 -0.66
CA GLU A 34 -9.15 -4.17 0.74
C GLU A 34 -8.17 -3.03 1.05
N PHE A 35 -8.61 -2.08 1.85
CA PHE A 35 -7.74 -1.11 2.51
C PHE A 35 -8.43 -0.61 3.78
N CYS A 36 -7.65 -0.36 4.82
CA CYS A 36 -8.07 0.26 6.07
C CYS A 36 -7.11 1.40 6.40
N LEU A 37 -7.37 2.56 5.80
CA LEU A 37 -6.57 3.76 5.99
C LEU A 37 -6.78 4.31 7.40
N VAL A 38 -5.69 4.46 8.15
CA VAL A 38 -5.69 4.99 9.51
C VAL A 38 -5.31 6.47 9.50
N HIS A 39 -6.01 7.28 10.30
CA HIS A 39 -5.68 8.69 10.44
C HIS A 39 -4.29 8.87 11.06
N LEU A 40 -3.46 9.72 10.45
CA LEU A 40 -2.05 9.91 10.85
C LEU A 40 -1.86 10.18 12.35
N HIS A 41 -2.70 11.01 12.96
CA HIS A 41 -2.60 11.24 14.41
C HIS A 41 -2.70 9.92 15.19
N LYS A 42 -3.64 9.04 14.84
CA LYS A 42 -3.79 7.73 15.46
C LYS A 42 -2.57 6.85 15.17
N SER A 43 -2.08 6.82 13.94
CA SER A 43 -0.85 6.08 13.57
C SER A 43 0.38 6.53 14.38
N PHE A 44 0.50 7.82 14.69
CA PHE A 44 1.65 8.39 15.40
C PHE A 44 1.54 8.31 16.92
N THR A 45 0.35 8.43 17.48
CA THR A 45 0.12 8.47 18.94
C THR A 45 -0.44 7.18 19.51
N GLY A 46 -0.93 6.28 18.65
CA GLY A 46 -1.59 5.06 19.07
C GLY A 46 -0.62 3.99 19.56
N ASP A 47 -1.12 3.14 20.45
CA ASP A 47 -0.46 1.92 20.92
C ASP A 47 -0.70 0.75 19.94
N GLU A 48 -0.68 1.01 18.63
CA GLU A 48 -0.78 -0.07 17.66
C GLU A 48 0.46 -0.96 17.75
N PHE A 49 0.25 -2.25 17.94
CA PHE A 49 1.32 -3.23 17.94
C PHE A 49 1.75 -3.43 16.49
N PRO A 50 2.98 -3.04 16.11
CA PRO A 50 3.47 -3.31 14.78
C PRO A 50 3.48 -4.83 14.56
N PRO A 51 3.35 -5.31 13.31
CA PRO A 51 3.50 -6.73 13.02
C PRO A 51 4.83 -7.25 13.56
N ASP A 52 4.81 -8.47 14.08
CA ASP A 52 5.99 -9.14 14.64
C ASP A 52 6.35 -10.32 13.74
N ASP A 53 7.48 -10.19 13.04
CA ASP A 53 7.97 -11.24 12.14
C ASP A 53 9.47 -11.49 12.34
N PRO A 54 9.84 -12.38 13.27
CA PRO A 54 11.24 -12.68 13.56
C PRO A 54 11.93 -13.47 12.43
N THR A 55 11.22 -13.83 11.36
CA THR A 55 11.80 -14.50 10.19
C THR A 55 12.48 -13.52 9.23
N LEU A 56 12.15 -12.23 9.33
CA LEU A 56 12.78 -11.16 8.56
C LEU A 56 14.27 -11.00 8.91
N PRO A 57 15.09 -10.50 7.97
CA PRO A 57 16.42 -10.01 8.29
C PRO A 57 16.39 -8.99 9.43
N ALA A 58 17.40 -9.00 10.31
CA ALA A 58 17.38 -8.16 11.53
C ALA A 58 17.18 -6.66 11.26
N SER A 59 17.68 -6.15 10.13
CA SER A 59 17.49 -4.76 9.69
C SER A 59 16.05 -4.44 9.28
N ASP A 60 15.34 -5.44 8.75
CA ASP A 60 13.96 -5.29 8.30
C ASP A 60 13.00 -5.54 9.46
N TYR A 61 13.30 -6.51 10.32
CA TYR A 61 12.60 -6.70 11.58
C TYR A 61 12.60 -5.43 12.45
N SER A 62 13.78 -4.82 12.63
CA SER A 62 13.90 -3.56 13.39
C SER A 62 13.11 -2.41 12.75
N LYS A 63 13.00 -2.42 11.42
CA LYS A 63 12.29 -1.40 10.66
C LYS A 63 10.78 -1.60 10.73
N LEU A 64 10.30 -2.84 10.59
CA LEU A 64 8.91 -3.25 10.76
C LEU A 64 8.38 -2.79 12.12
N GLY A 65 9.14 -3.06 13.19
CA GLY A 65 8.78 -2.62 14.55
C GLY A 65 8.77 -1.10 14.76
N ALA A 66 9.35 -0.32 13.85
CA ALA A 66 9.39 1.13 13.89
C ALA A 66 8.36 1.81 12.97
N LEU A 67 7.62 1.04 12.16
CA LEU A 67 6.63 1.58 11.24
C LEU A 67 5.45 2.21 11.99
N LYS A 68 4.97 3.32 11.43
CA LYS A 68 3.70 3.94 11.80
C LYS A 68 2.67 3.46 10.79
N VAL A 69 1.87 2.48 11.18
CA VAL A 69 0.91 1.83 10.28
C VAL A 69 -0.11 2.87 9.80
N ILE A 70 -0.27 2.98 8.48
CA ILE A 70 -1.18 3.92 7.82
C ILE A 70 -2.27 3.20 7.02
N ASP A 71 -2.04 1.93 6.69
CA ASP A 71 -2.99 1.05 6.01
C ASP A 71 -2.78 -0.39 6.47
N SER A 72 -3.85 -1.15 6.56
CA SER A 72 -3.82 -2.57 6.90
C SER A 72 -4.92 -3.34 6.16
N GLU A 73 -4.73 -4.66 6.05
CA GLU A 73 -5.70 -5.58 5.46
C GLU A 73 -6.26 -6.55 6.53
N PRO A 74 -7.09 -6.06 7.48
CA PRO A 74 -7.48 -6.83 8.66
C PRO A 74 -8.45 -7.99 8.38
N HIS A 75 -9.20 -8.00 7.27
CA HIS A 75 -10.28 -8.97 7.01
C HIS A 75 -9.97 -9.99 5.92
N SER A 76 -9.13 -9.69 4.94
CA SER A 76 -8.61 -10.70 4.00
C SER A 76 -7.76 -11.75 4.73
N GLY A 77 -7.29 -11.43 5.95
CA GLY A 77 -6.43 -12.31 6.73
C GLY A 77 -5.03 -12.40 6.16
N SER A 78 -4.64 -11.49 5.23
CA SER A 78 -3.28 -11.41 4.70
C SER A 78 -2.29 -11.04 5.79
N GLY A 79 -2.72 -10.24 6.79
CA GLY A 79 -1.84 -9.69 7.82
C GLY A 79 -0.89 -8.61 7.30
N SER A 80 -1.03 -8.24 6.03
CA SER A 80 -0.20 -7.26 5.36
C SER A 80 -0.55 -5.85 5.84
N VAL A 81 0.47 -5.01 5.97
CA VAL A 81 0.32 -3.61 6.38
C VAL A 81 1.19 -2.71 5.54
N THR A 82 0.76 -1.47 5.34
CA THR A 82 1.64 -0.39 4.89
C THR A 82 1.87 0.59 6.03
N GLY A 83 3.12 0.95 6.24
CA GLY A 83 3.51 1.90 7.27
C GLY A 83 4.46 2.98 6.77
N MET A 84 4.46 4.09 7.49
CA MET A 84 5.43 5.16 7.32
C MET A 84 6.63 4.92 8.24
N TYR A 85 7.83 4.91 7.66
CA TYR A 85 9.08 4.91 8.39
C TYR A 85 9.60 6.34 8.53
N MET A 86 9.71 6.80 9.78
CA MET A 86 10.13 8.15 10.09
C MET A 86 11.65 8.29 9.97
N THR A 87 12.10 8.93 8.90
CA THR A 87 13.51 9.29 8.72
C THR A 87 13.82 10.63 9.39
N GLU A 88 15.11 10.92 9.63
CA GLU A 88 15.55 12.25 10.09
C GLU A 88 15.34 13.35 9.04
N SER A 89 15.06 12.95 7.79
CA SER A 89 14.72 13.86 6.70
C SER A 89 13.22 14.17 6.70
N ALA A 90 12.84 15.26 6.02
CA ALA A 90 11.43 15.58 5.79
C ALA A 90 10.73 14.61 4.81
N GLN A 91 11.49 13.70 4.17
CA GLN A 91 10.99 12.68 3.26
C GLN A 91 10.90 11.36 4.02
N HIS A 92 9.75 11.13 4.64
CA HIS A 92 9.44 9.85 5.27
C HIS A 92 9.21 8.78 4.21
N GLU A 93 9.65 7.56 4.50
CA GLU A 93 9.56 6.46 3.56
C GLU A 93 8.27 5.68 3.79
N ILE A 94 7.66 5.17 2.71
CA ILE A 94 6.52 4.27 2.79
C ILE A 94 7.02 2.84 2.58
N TRP A 95 6.60 1.92 3.44
CA TRP A 95 7.02 0.53 3.42
C TRP A 95 5.81 -0.40 3.49
N PHE A 96 5.81 -1.43 2.67
CA PHE A 96 4.80 -2.48 2.64
C PHE A 96 5.37 -3.76 3.24
N TYR A 97 4.70 -4.28 4.27
CA TYR A 97 4.97 -5.59 4.84
C TYR A 97 3.94 -6.58 4.31
N ASP A 98 4.42 -7.61 3.61
CA ASP A 98 3.63 -8.75 3.17
C ASP A 98 3.88 -9.91 4.13
N ALA A 99 2.89 -10.21 4.97
CA ALA A 99 3.01 -11.26 5.96
C ALA A 99 2.91 -12.67 5.34
N GLY A 100 2.28 -12.80 4.17
CA GLY A 100 2.18 -14.07 3.45
C GLY A 100 3.51 -14.50 2.84
N LEU A 101 4.31 -13.53 2.38
CA LEU A 101 5.64 -13.77 1.80
C LEU A 101 6.80 -13.51 2.77
N HIS A 102 6.53 -13.02 3.98
CA HIS A 102 7.55 -12.61 4.95
C HIS A 102 8.53 -11.59 4.36
N ARG A 103 8.00 -10.52 3.76
CA ARG A 103 8.80 -9.50 3.04
C ARG A 103 8.44 -8.10 3.49
N LEU A 104 9.45 -7.23 3.51
CA LEU A 104 9.30 -5.81 3.79
C LEU A 104 9.91 -5.01 2.65
N GLU A 105 9.06 -4.34 1.87
CA GLU A 105 9.45 -3.66 0.64
C GLU A 105 9.25 -2.15 0.76
N ARG A 106 10.26 -1.37 0.34
CA ARG A 106 10.13 0.08 0.27
C ARG A 106 9.34 0.45 -0.98
N LEU A 107 8.35 1.33 -0.83
CA LEU A 107 7.56 1.85 -1.94
C LEU A 107 8.16 3.14 -2.48
N ASP A 108 8.17 3.27 -3.81
CA ASP A 108 8.48 4.49 -4.54
C ASP A 108 7.29 5.47 -4.50
N LEU A 109 6.89 5.84 -3.27
CA LEU A 109 5.74 6.69 -2.96
C LEU A 109 6.05 7.55 -1.74
N ASP A 110 5.57 8.79 -1.76
CA ASP A 110 5.31 9.53 -0.53
C ASP A 110 3.87 9.28 -0.04
N TYR A 111 3.50 9.83 1.10
CA TYR A 111 2.17 9.60 1.68
C TYR A 111 1.02 10.10 0.80
N LEU A 112 1.18 11.23 0.10
CA LEU A 112 0.13 11.76 -0.77
C LEU A 112 -0.05 10.88 -2.00
N ALA A 113 1.07 10.49 -2.62
CA ALA A 113 1.09 9.56 -3.73
C ALA A 113 0.53 8.19 -3.34
N TYR A 114 0.74 7.75 -2.10
CA TYR A 114 0.15 6.53 -1.56
C TYR A 114 -1.38 6.61 -1.50
N LEU A 115 -1.94 7.70 -0.97
CA LEU A 115 -3.40 7.90 -0.93
C LEU A 115 -4.00 7.95 -2.34
N ASP A 116 -3.36 8.67 -3.27
CA ASP A 116 -3.80 8.72 -4.67
C ASP A 116 -3.72 7.32 -5.31
N ALA A 117 -2.68 6.54 -5.01
CA ALA A 117 -2.53 5.17 -5.53
C ALA A 117 -3.62 4.22 -5.02
N VAL A 118 -3.93 4.23 -3.71
CA VAL A 118 -5.05 3.44 -3.13
C VAL A 118 -6.36 3.78 -3.85
N LEU A 119 -6.60 5.05 -4.16
CA LEU A 119 -7.80 5.47 -4.89
C LEU A 119 -7.82 4.99 -6.33
N VAL A 120 -6.69 4.99 -7.06
CA VAL A 120 -6.64 4.51 -8.45
C VAL A 120 -6.79 3.00 -8.52
N THR A 121 -6.12 2.28 -7.61
CA THR A 121 -6.09 0.81 -7.56
C THR A 121 -7.24 0.22 -6.77
N LYS A 122 -8.05 1.07 -6.10
CA LYS A 122 -9.15 0.65 -5.22
C LYS A 122 -8.71 -0.32 -4.12
N GLY A 123 -7.43 -0.31 -3.75
CA GLY A 123 -6.87 -1.30 -2.82
C GLY A 123 -6.87 -2.73 -3.35
N THR A 124 -6.82 -2.96 -4.67
CA THR A 124 -6.70 -4.32 -5.23
C THR A 124 -5.51 -5.06 -4.64
N CYS A 125 -5.71 -6.29 -4.15
CA CYS A 125 -4.66 -7.04 -3.44
C CYS A 125 -3.31 -7.03 -4.19
N GLY A 126 -2.23 -6.68 -3.47
CA GLY A 126 -0.87 -6.66 -4.01
C GLY A 126 -0.54 -5.46 -4.91
N TRP A 127 -1.41 -4.46 -5.05
CA TRP A 127 -1.14 -3.24 -5.82
C TRP A 127 0.14 -2.51 -5.39
N GLN A 128 0.53 -2.65 -4.13
CA GLN A 128 1.74 -2.07 -3.54
C GLN A 128 3.01 -2.51 -4.31
N TYR A 129 3.01 -3.73 -4.86
CA TYR A 129 4.14 -4.24 -5.65
C TYR A 129 4.39 -3.48 -6.96
N LEU A 130 3.41 -2.74 -7.49
CA LEU A 130 3.63 -1.81 -8.61
C LEU A 130 4.58 -0.65 -8.24
N PHE A 131 4.78 -0.41 -6.95
CA PHE A 131 5.63 0.66 -6.43
C PHE A 131 6.87 0.15 -5.69
N ALA A 132 6.99 -1.15 -5.46
CA ALA A 132 8.19 -1.78 -4.90
C ALA A 132 9.25 -2.03 -5.98
N ASP A 133 10.52 -2.17 -5.60
CA ASP A 133 11.61 -2.57 -6.49
C ASP A 133 11.76 -4.10 -6.46
N VAL A 134 10.84 -4.80 -7.13
CA VAL A 134 10.74 -6.27 -7.12
C VAL A 134 10.57 -6.84 -8.53
N ASP A 135 10.98 -8.08 -8.71
CA ASP A 135 10.70 -8.88 -9.91
C ASP A 135 9.38 -9.67 -9.74
N LEU A 136 8.36 -9.28 -10.49
CA LEU A 136 7.03 -9.90 -10.47
C LEU A 136 6.96 -11.22 -11.26
N ASN A 137 8.02 -11.61 -12.00
CA ASN A 137 8.08 -12.93 -12.65
C ASN A 137 8.50 -14.06 -11.72
N THR A 138 8.88 -13.74 -10.49
CA THR A 138 9.22 -14.76 -9.50
C THR A 138 8.01 -15.65 -9.21
N THR A 139 8.26 -16.94 -8.94
CA THR A 139 7.21 -17.92 -8.66
C THR A 139 6.29 -17.49 -7.52
N GLU A 140 6.86 -16.80 -6.52
CA GLU A 140 6.17 -16.28 -5.34
C GLU A 140 5.15 -15.19 -5.69
N LEU A 141 5.45 -14.35 -6.70
CA LEU A 141 4.63 -13.20 -7.09
C LEU A 141 3.81 -13.43 -8.36
N HIS A 142 3.85 -14.62 -8.96
CA HIS A 142 3.16 -14.89 -10.23
C HIS A 142 1.64 -14.65 -10.14
N THR A 143 1.01 -15.01 -9.02
CA THR A 143 -0.43 -14.82 -8.81
C THR A 143 -0.75 -13.33 -8.69
N THR A 144 0.05 -12.61 -7.90
CA THR A 144 -0.03 -11.15 -7.79
C THR A 144 0.11 -10.49 -9.16
N ALA A 145 1.10 -10.88 -9.96
CA ALA A 145 1.29 -10.34 -11.31
C ALA A 145 0.08 -10.59 -12.21
N ALA A 146 -0.53 -11.78 -12.13
CA ALA A 146 -1.74 -12.11 -12.88
C ALA A 146 -2.94 -11.24 -12.44
N ASP A 147 -3.13 -11.06 -11.14
CA ASP A 147 -4.22 -10.25 -10.58
C ASP A 147 -4.07 -8.77 -10.95
N LEU A 148 -2.84 -8.24 -10.93
CA LEU A 148 -2.53 -6.87 -11.36
C LEU A 148 -2.79 -6.67 -12.86
N ASN A 149 -2.44 -7.64 -13.70
CA ASN A 149 -2.77 -7.61 -15.13
C ASN A 149 -4.29 -7.55 -15.35
N VAL A 150 -5.04 -8.40 -14.66
CA VAL A 150 -6.51 -8.44 -14.75
C VAL A 150 -7.12 -7.11 -14.31
N MET A 151 -6.65 -6.54 -13.20
CA MET A 151 -7.08 -5.22 -12.73
C MET A 151 -6.83 -4.14 -13.78
N LEU A 152 -5.61 -4.06 -14.33
CA LEU A 152 -5.24 -3.05 -15.33
C LEU A 152 -5.90 -3.25 -16.69
N GLU A 153 -6.41 -4.44 -16.99
CA GLU A 153 -7.27 -4.71 -18.14
C GLU A 153 -8.70 -4.18 -17.91
N LYS A 154 -9.29 -4.43 -16.74
CA LYS A 154 -10.72 -4.18 -16.47
C LYS A 154 -11.04 -2.79 -15.94
N PHE A 155 -10.17 -2.23 -15.10
CA PHE A 155 -10.43 -0.97 -14.45
C PHE A 155 -10.59 0.23 -15.39
N PRO A 156 -9.87 0.34 -16.52
CA PRO A 156 -10.11 1.43 -17.48
C PRO A 156 -11.53 1.50 -18.02
N GLU A 157 -12.23 0.36 -18.12
CA GLU A 157 -13.64 0.32 -18.55
C GLU A 157 -14.61 0.68 -17.42
N GLN A 158 -14.27 0.29 -16.18
CA GLN A 158 -15.14 0.46 -15.00
C GLN A 158 -14.98 1.84 -14.32
N PHE A 159 -13.78 2.40 -14.36
CA PHE A 159 -13.38 3.66 -13.74
C PHE A 159 -12.63 4.53 -14.75
N PRO A 160 -13.28 4.92 -15.87
CA PRO A 160 -12.63 5.61 -16.99
C PRO A 160 -12.09 7.00 -16.65
N GLU A 161 -12.41 7.55 -15.48
CA GLU A 161 -11.91 8.82 -14.99
C GLU A 161 -10.44 8.80 -14.55
N TYR A 162 -9.84 7.61 -14.35
CA TYR A 162 -8.43 7.48 -13.95
C TYR A 162 -7.54 7.10 -15.13
N ASP A 163 -6.31 7.64 -15.13
CA ASP A 163 -5.26 7.22 -16.05
C ASP A 163 -4.50 6.00 -15.47
N TYR A 164 -4.64 4.86 -16.14
CA TYR A 164 -3.99 3.60 -15.76
C TYR A 164 -2.65 3.37 -16.47
N GLU A 165 -2.27 4.21 -17.44
CA GLU A 165 -1.04 4.05 -18.21
C GLU A 165 0.23 4.04 -17.34
N PRO A 166 0.39 4.92 -16.32
CA PRO A 166 1.55 4.86 -15.42
C PRO A 166 1.64 3.53 -14.65
N LEU A 167 0.50 2.93 -14.28
CA LEU A 167 0.48 1.64 -13.58
C LEU A 167 0.83 0.48 -14.51
N ARG A 168 0.40 0.55 -15.79
CA ARG A 168 0.80 -0.43 -16.82
C ARG A 168 2.30 -0.40 -17.07
N GLN A 169 2.89 0.78 -17.17
CA GLN A 169 4.34 0.94 -17.32
C GLN A 169 5.10 0.40 -16.10
N ARG A 170 4.58 0.65 -14.90
CA ARG A 170 5.15 0.09 -13.66
C ARG A 170 5.07 -1.43 -13.61
N LEU A 171 3.96 -2.02 -14.07
CA LEU A 171 3.82 -3.48 -14.18
C LEU A 171 4.83 -4.03 -15.21
N GLU A 172 4.88 -3.46 -16.41
CA GLU A 172 5.80 -3.90 -17.48
C GLU A 172 7.27 -3.83 -17.05
N ALA A 173 7.67 -2.77 -16.33
CA ALA A 173 9.04 -2.62 -15.86
C ALA A 173 9.46 -3.64 -14.77
N ARG A 174 8.51 -4.40 -14.23
CA ARG A 174 8.71 -5.42 -13.17
C ARG A 174 8.44 -6.84 -13.67
N LEU A 175 7.94 -6.99 -14.90
CA LEU A 175 7.86 -8.23 -15.67
C LEU A 175 9.10 -8.37 -16.58
#